data_AF-A0A5C5X8Z4-F1
#
_entry.id   AF-A0A5C5X8Z4-F1
#
_cell.length_a   1.000
_cell.length_b   1.000
_cell.length_c   1.000
_cell.angle_alpha   90.00
_cell.angle_beta   90.00
_cell.angle_gamma   90.00
#
_symmetry.space_group_name_H-M   'P 1'
#
loop_
_entity.id
_entity.type
_entity.pdbx_description
1 polymer ?
#
loop_
_entity_poly.entity_id
_entity_poly.type
_entity_poly.pdbx_seq_one_letter_code
_entity_poly.pdbx_strand_id
1 'polypeptide(L)'
;MNSETPTAAQPIDGQSMLTTTSLSLLTLILLFIQIAFTWPLWNNSHNYPLIPLIGLKLLIPAYGDLFSLIILGCTATSLVIENISRMAAKLSPRKLRNNNLTQTSADVQHNRQLAINRFQILWFILCVSLGFLILTNQHRLQAWAWQILLYGICFSAFRPANSLKWIRRVTISIYFYSAISKLDASFLQTHGQVLLDGTLKLLPIEIDLSESMRTVIVGLFPLVELLIALLLCFRFSRRWGWRLSLMLHFGLILILGPFGLNHHLPVLVWNAFFLLQNSILFASVNFQPDNTRNDGHQNKRRREYMGRIAIVAALLFPATEWFNLCDVWPGWGLYASRGAKVQLYIEREALKNLPPEVAQHCFTTVVYPDHVRLDLFRWSFAETHAPAYPEDRFLTAVALATLQNYGIKDRFLYIHSSTAHRWTGEREQIEFSNLKALQRFASGFLLNTQQVKSEVEENLRD
;
A
#
# COMPACT_ATOMS: atom_id res chain seq x y z
N MET A 1 16.44 29.28 51.55
CA MET A 1 16.23 27.82 51.39
C MET A 1 14.81 27.62 50.89
N ASN A 2 14.61 27.57 49.57
CA ASN A 2 13.31 27.25 48.97
C ASN A 2 13.35 25.75 48.65
N SER A 3 12.58 24.96 49.41
CA SER A 3 12.35 23.56 49.12
C SER A 3 11.49 23.45 47.86
N GLU A 4 12.12 23.26 46.71
CA GLU A 4 11.41 22.84 45.50
C GLU A 4 10.81 21.47 45.77
N THR A 5 9.50 21.44 46.06
CA THR A 5 8.71 20.22 46.07
C THR A 5 8.88 19.57 44.70
N PRO A 6 9.38 18.32 44.61
CA PRO A 6 9.54 17.66 43.33
C PRO A 6 8.16 17.53 42.70
N THR A 7 7.90 18.33 41.66
CA THR A 7 6.72 18.22 40.82
C THR A 7 6.64 16.78 40.34
N ALA A 8 5.68 16.03 40.87
CA ALA A 8 5.45 14.64 40.53
C ALA A 8 5.31 14.54 39.01
N ALA A 9 6.34 13.99 38.36
CA ALA A 9 6.36 13.81 36.92
C ALA A 9 5.12 13.00 36.53
N GLN A 10 4.16 13.65 35.87
CA GLN A 10 2.96 13.00 35.39
C GLN A 10 3.33 11.83 34.46
N PRO A 11 2.57 10.73 34.46
CA PRO A 11 2.88 9.54 33.68
C PRO A 11 2.53 9.76 32.19
N ILE A 12 3.35 10.55 31.49
CA ILE A 12 3.27 10.85 30.05
C ILE A 12 3.21 9.56 29.20
N ASP A 13 3.78 8.48 29.72
CA ASP A 13 3.78 7.14 29.14
C ASP A 13 2.38 6.54 28.87
N GLY A 14 1.37 6.86 29.69
CA GLY A 14 0.07 6.19 29.64
C GLY A 14 -0.81 6.59 28.45
N GLN A 15 -0.62 7.79 27.89
CA GLN A 15 -1.38 8.27 26.73
C GLN A 15 -0.80 7.74 25.43
N SER A 16 0.53 7.81 25.26
CA SER A 16 1.20 7.31 24.06
C SER A 16 0.92 5.82 23.85
N MET A 17 0.96 5.02 24.92
CA MET A 17 0.64 3.60 24.87
C MET A 17 -0.79 3.32 24.38
N LEU A 18 -1.79 4.07 24.89
CA LEU A 18 -3.18 3.91 24.44
C LEU A 18 -3.32 4.28 22.96
N THR A 19 -2.76 5.41 22.53
CA THR A 19 -2.82 5.85 21.12
C THR A 19 -2.15 4.83 20.19
N THR A 20 -0.99 4.29 20.57
CA THR A 20 -0.31 3.22 19.81
C THR A 20 -1.15 1.95 19.75
N THR A 21 -1.77 1.55 20.86
CA THR A 21 -2.65 0.38 20.92
C THR A 21 -3.90 0.55 20.05
N SER A 22 -4.57 1.71 20.12
CA SER A 22 -5.73 2.01 19.26
C SER A 22 -5.36 2.01 17.78
N LEU A 23 -4.22 2.60 17.42
CA LEU A 23 -3.74 2.61 16.04
C LEU A 23 -3.34 1.21 15.56
N SER A 24 -2.67 0.42 16.40
CA SER A 24 -2.34 -0.97 16.12
C SER A 24 -3.60 -1.79 15.86
N LEU A 25 -4.63 -1.64 16.70
CA LEU A 25 -5.90 -2.35 16.53
C LEU A 25 -6.60 -1.93 15.23
N LEU A 26 -6.67 -0.63 14.95
CA LEU A 26 -7.24 -0.10 13.71
C LEU A 26 -6.51 -0.65 12.46
N THR A 27 -5.18 -0.75 12.52
CA THR A 27 -4.35 -1.29 11.42
C THR A 27 -4.64 -2.79 11.20
N LEU A 28 -4.86 -3.56 12.26
CA LEU A 28 -5.21 -4.99 12.16
C LEU A 28 -6.63 -5.19 11.62
N ILE A 29 -7.58 -4.33 12.02
CA ILE A 29 -8.94 -4.34 11.46
C ILE A 29 -8.87 -4.08 9.94
N LEU A 30 -8.09 -3.07 9.51
CA LEU A 30 -7.85 -2.82 8.09
C LEU A 30 -7.27 -4.07 7.39
N LEU A 31 -6.24 -4.71 7.98
CA LEU A 31 -5.62 -5.91 7.42
C LEU A 31 -6.66 -7.01 7.16
N PHE A 32 -7.47 -7.35 8.17
CA PHE A 32 -8.48 -8.41 8.04
C PHE A 32 -9.54 -8.07 7.00
N ILE A 33 -10.06 -6.83 7.02
CA ILE A 33 -11.08 -6.40 6.06
C ILE A 33 -10.52 -6.43 4.62
N GLN A 34 -9.31 -5.92 4.40
CA GLN A 34 -8.72 -5.88 3.07
C GLN A 34 -8.39 -7.28 2.54
N ILE A 35 -7.83 -8.17 3.37
CA ILE A 35 -7.62 -9.57 3.00
C ILE A 35 -8.95 -10.25 2.69
N ALA A 36 -10.01 -10.01 3.47
CA ALA A 36 -11.32 -10.61 3.22
C ALA A 36 -11.90 -10.17 1.87
N PHE A 37 -11.85 -8.88 1.55
CA PHE A 37 -12.36 -8.39 0.25
C PHE A 37 -11.52 -8.83 -0.95
N THR A 38 -10.22 -9.06 -0.74
CA THR A 38 -9.28 -9.51 -1.77
C THR A 38 -8.89 -10.97 -1.60
N TRP A 39 -9.73 -11.78 -0.94
CA TRP A 39 -9.38 -13.16 -0.54
C TRP A 39 -8.78 -14.01 -1.66
N PRO A 40 -9.30 -13.99 -2.91
CA PRO A 40 -8.72 -14.77 -3.99
C PRO A 40 -7.24 -14.44 -4.27
N LEU A 41 -6.83 -13.18 -4.09
CA LEU A 41 -5.43 -12.73 -4.23
C LEU A 41 -4.45 -13.46 -3.27
N TRP A 42 -4.97 -13.95 -2.14
CA TRP A 42 -4.16 -14.52 -1.05
C TRP A 42 -4.10 -16.05 -1.06
N ASN A 43 -5.08 -16.72 -1.67
CA ASN A 43 -5.21 -18.18 -1.61
C ASN A 43 -4.84 -18.89 -2.93
N ASN A 44 -4.33 -18.17 -3.93
CA ASN A 44 -3.93 -18.70 -5.25
C ASN A 44 -5.03 -19.48 -5.99
N SER A 45 -6.31 -19.27 -5.67
CA SER A 45 -7.43 -20.02 -6.26
C SER A 45 -8.01 -19.35 -7.52
N HIS A 46 -7.18 -18.68 -8.31
CA HIS A 46 -7.62 -17.82 -9.41
C HIS A 46 -6.86 -18.09 -10.71
N ASN A 47 -7.44 -17.71 -11.85
CA ASN A 47 -6.84 -17.92 -13.17
C ASN A 47 -5.81 -16.85 -13.54
N TYR A 48 -5.72 -15.76 -12.77
CA TYR A 48 -4.74 -14.71 -13.03
C TYR A 48 -3.30 -15.21 -12.75
N PRO A 49 -2.31 -14.96 -13.62
CA PRO A 49 -0.95 -15.46 -13.43
C PRO A 49 -0.30 -14.99 -12.12
N LEU A 50 0.35 -15.92 -11.40
CA LEU A 50 1.15 -15.62 -10.21
C LEU A 50 2.54 -15.15 -10.62
N ILE A 51 2.85 -13.88 -10.35
CA ILE A 51 4.14 -13.29 -10.70
C ILE A 51 4.92 -12.97 -9.41
N PRO A 52 5.92 -13.77 -9.02
CA PRO A 52 6.73 -13.48 -7.84
C PRO A 52 7.62 -12.27 -8.08
N LEU A 53 7.91 -11.54 -7.01
CA LEU A 53 8.76 -10.34 -7.08
C LEU A 53 10.21 -10.69 -7.46
N ILE A 54 10.71 -11.80 -6.92
CA ILE A 54 12.06 -12.31 -7.14
C ILE A 54 11.93 -13.72 -7.72
N GLY A 55 12.78 -14.09 -8.68
CA GLY A 55 12.80 -15.42 -9.33
C GLY A 55 13.21 -16.58 -8.42
N LEU A 56 12.74 -16.63 -7.16
CA LEU A 56 13.08 -17.63 -6.14
C LEU A 56 12.31 -18.95 -6.32
N LYS A 57 12.05 -19.38 -7.57
CA LYS A 57 11.32 -20.63 -7.88
C LYS A 57 11.94 -21.85 -7.19
N LEU A 58 13.24 -21.80 -6.90
CA LEU A 58 13.99 -22.87 -6.23
C LEU A 58 13.79 -22.97 -4.71
N LEU A 59 13.23 -21.95 -4.03
CA LEU A 59 13.28 -21.86 -2.55
C LEU A 59 11.91 -21.86 -1.87
N ILE A 60 10.81 -21.76 -2.62
CA ILE A 60 9.47 -21.63 -2.04
C ILE A 60 8.65 -22.88 -2.38
N PRO A 61 8.40 -23.77 -1.42
CA PRO A 61 7.48 -24.89 -1.60
C PRO A 61 6.09 -24.38 -1.99
N ALA A 62 5.32 -25.17 -2.76
CA ALA A 62 3.93 -24.83 -3.10
C ALA A 62 3.06 -24.50 -1.87
N TYR A 63 3.38 -25.08 -0.71
CA TYR A 63 2.70 -24.84 0.56
C TYR A 63 3.19 -23.61 1.35
N GLY A 64 4.26 -22.95 0.90
CA GLY A 64 4.88 -21.81 1.59
C GLY A 64 3.93 -20.62 1.74
N ASP A 65 3.08 -20.38 0.74
CA ASP A 65 2.06 -19.33 0.76
C ASP A 65 0.99 -19.60 1.82
N LEU A 66 0.41 -20.80 1.81
CA LEU A 66 -0.62 -21.18 2.78
C LEU A 66 -0.07 -21.15 4.22
N PHE A 67 1.14 -21.68 4.43
CA PHE A 67 1.80 -21.63 5.73
C PHE A 67 2.02 -20.19 6.21
N SER A 68 2.49 -19.31 5.32
CA SER A 68 2.71 -17.90 5.65
C SER A 68 1.40 -17.17 5.94
N LEU A 69 0.32 -17.48 5.21
CA LEU A 69 -1.02 -16.93 5.46
C LEU A 69 -1.59 -17.38 6.81
N ILE A 70 -1.37 -18.65 7.21
CA ILE A 70 -1.75 -19.14 8.54
C ILE A 70 -0.97 -18.40 9.64
N ILE A 71 0.35 -18.23 9.47
CA ILE A 71 1.17 -17.45 10.42
C ILE A 71 0.66 -16.01 10.51
N LEU A 72 0.32 -15.39 9.38
CA LEU A 72 -0.22 -14.03 9.33
C LEU A 72 -1.49 -13.93 10.17
N GLY A 73 -2.46 -14.84 9.93
CA GLY A 73 -3.75 -14.87 10.61
C GLY A 73 -3.63 -15.11 12.12
N CYS A 74 -2.84 -16.09 12.54
CA CYS A 74 -2.60 -16.41 13.95
C CYS A 74 -1.92 -15.24 14.69
N THR A 75 -0.92 -14.62 14.06
CA THR A 75 -0.17 -13.50 14.64
C THR A 75 -1.04 -12.24 14.73
N ALA A 76 -1.80 -11.93 13.68
CA ALA A 76 -2.73 -10.80 13.67
C ALA A 76 -3.81 -10.95 14.74
N THR A 77 -4.38 -12.15 14.90
CA THR A 77 -5.38 -12.45 15.94
C THR A 77 -4.79 -12.29 17.34
N SER A 78 -3.58 -12.81 17.56
CA SER A 78 -2.85 -12.64 18.83
C SER A 78 -2.59 -11.17 19.18
N LEU A 79 -2.29 -10.35 18.17
CA LEU A 79 -2.14 -8.89 18.34
C LEU A 79 -3.48 -8.22 18.66
N VAL A 80 -4.60 -8.64 18.07
CA VAL A 80 -5.93 -8.11 18.43
C VAL A 80 -6.23 -8.40 19.91
N ILE A 81 -6.05 -9.64 20.36
CA ILE A 81 -6.26 -10.04 21.76
C ILE A 81 -5.36 -9.23 22.70
N GLU A 82 -4.08 -9.05 22.34
CA GLU A 82 -3.13 -8.24 23.12
C GLU A 82 -3.55 -6.77 23.21
N ASN A 83 -4.01 -6.17 22.11
CA ASN A 83 -4.48 -4.78 22.10
C ASN A 83 -5.75 -4.60 22.94
N ILE A 84 -6.72 -5.51 22.83
CA ILE A 84 -7.94 -5.48 23.65
C ILE A 84 -7.60 -5.62 25.14
N SER A 85 -6.71 -6.56 25.49
CA SER A 85 -6.27 -6.78 26.88
C SER A 85 -5.64 -5.53 27.50
N ARG A 86 -4.81 -4.81 26.72
CA ARG A 86 -4.21 -3.54 27.16
C ARG A 86 -5.23 -2.43 27.37
N MET A 87 -6.24 -2.34 26.50
CA MET A 87 -7.31 -1.36 26.64
C MET A 87 -8.18 -1.67 27.87
N ALA A 88 -8.54 -2.94 28.07
CA ALA A 88 -9.33 -3.38 29.23
C ALA A 88 -8.59 -3.15 30.56
N ALA A 89 -7.29 -3.43 30.63
CA ALA A 89 -6.47 -3.19 31.83
C ALA A 89 -6.46 -1.72 32.26
N LYS A 90 -6.63 -0.77 31.33
CA LYS A 90 -6.72 0.67 31.64
C LYS A 90 -8.10 1.09 32.13
N LEU A 91 -9.15 0.40 31.70
CA LEU A 91 -10.53 0.64 32.13
C LEU A 91 -10.84 0.01 33.49
N SER A 92 -10.09 -1.02 33.90
CA SER A 92 -10.29 -1.67 35.20
C SER A 92 -10.08 -0.68 36.36
N PRO A 93 -11.10 -0.45 37.21
CA PRO A 93 -11.05 0.56 38.26
C PRO A 93 -9.94 0.25 39.27
N ARG A 94 -9.20 1.28 39.68
CA ARG A 94 -8.05 1.26 40.62
C ARG A 94 -8.30 0.55 41.97
N LYS A 95 -9.53 0.12 42.28
CA LYS A 95 -9.92 -0.53 43.53
C LYS A 95 -9.15 -1.83 43.82
N LEU A 96 -8.63 -2.53 42.82
CA LEU A 96 -7.76 -3.71 43.03
C LEU A 96 -6.31 -3.38 43.40
N ARG A 97 -5.87 -2.12 43.27
CA ARG A 97 -4.46 -1.73 43.49
C ARG A 97 -4.10 -1.51 44.97
N ASN A 98 -5.08 -1.27 45.84
CA ASN A 98 -4.82 -1.06 47.27
C ASN A 98 -4.58 -2.36 48.05
N ASN A 99 -4.95 -3.53 47.50
CA ASN A 99 -4.79 -4.81 48.22
C ASN A 99 -3.45 -5.52 47.94
N ASN A 100 -2.63 -5.03 47.00
CA ASN A 100 -1.33 -5.62 46.64
C ASN A 100 -0.16 -4.70 47.04
N LEU A 101 -0.12 -4.27 48.30
CA LEU A 101 0.96 -3.45 48.87
C LEU A 101 2.35 -4.13 48.87
N THR A 102 2.45 -5.40 48.47
CA THR A 102 3.70 -6.17 48.45
C THR A 102 4.31 -6.37 47.06
N GLN A 103 3.66 -5.92 45.97
CA GLN A 103 4.24 -6.10 44.64
C GLN A 103 5.36 -5.07 44.43
N THR A 104 6.59 -5.57 44.28
CA THR A 104 7.76 -4.69 44.15
C THR A 104 7.66 -3.86 42.87
N SER A 105 8.19 -2.63 42.89
CA SER A 105 8.26 -1.77 41.71
C SER A 105 8.97 -2.44 40.53
N ALA A 106 9.91 -3.34 40.82
CA ALA A 106 10.65 -4.13 39.85
C ALA A 106 9.74 -5.10 39.07
N ASP A 107 8.83 -5.81 39.74
CA ASP A 107 7.94 -6.79 39.09
C ASP A 107 6.98 -6.12 38.10
N VAL A 108 6.43 -4.96 38.47
CA VAL A 108 5.55 -4.17 37.60
C VAL A 108 6.29 -3.67 36.36
N GLN A 109 7.53 -3.21 36.53
CA GLN A 109 8.36 -2.76 35.42
C GLN A 109 8.77 -3.91 34.49
N HIS A 110 9.09 -5.08 35.07
CA HIS A 110 9.42 -6.29 34.32
C HIS A 110 8.25 -6.77 33.44
N ASN A 111 7.05 -6.91 34.04
CA ASN A 111 5.84 -7.33 33.32
C ASN A 111 5.46 -6.35 32.19
N ARG A 112 5.59 -5.04 32.44
CA ARG A 112 5.37 -4.02 31.42
C ARG A 112 6.36 -4.16 30.25
N GLN A 113 7.63 -4.43 30.54
CA GLN A 113 8.65 -4.62 29.51
C GLN A 113 8.43 -5.90 28.69
N LEU A 114 8.03 -7.00 29.35
CA LEU A 114 7.67 -8.26 28.66
C LEU A 114 6.49 -8.05 27.71
N ALA A 115 5.45 -7.36 28.14
CA ALA A 115 4.31 -7.05 27.27
C ALA A 115 4.75 -6.25 26.03
N ILE A 116 5.56 -5.20 26.21
CA ILE A 116 6.09 -4.40 25.09
C ILE A 116 6.91 -5.28 24.13
N ASN A 117 7.78 -6.16 24.66
CA ASN A 117 8.59 -7.06 23.84
C ASN A 117 7.72 -8.04 23.04
N ARG A 118 6.72 -8.67 23.67
CA ARG A 118 5.79 -9.59 23.00
C ARG A 118 5.06 -8.90 21.85
N PHE A 119 4.52 -7.71 22.09
CA PHE A 119 3.86 -6.90 21.05
C PHE A 119 4.79 -6.60 19.87
N GLN A 120 6.04 -6.22 20.14
CA GLN A 120 7.03 -5.93 19.10
C GLN A 120 7.41 -7.17 18.29
N ILE A 121 7.57 -8.32 18.95
CA ILE A 121 7.88 -9.61 18.30
C ILE A 121 6.71 -10.05 17.42
N LEU A 122 5.47 -9.97 17.90
CA LEU A 122 4.30 -10.33 17.10
C LEU A 122 4.19 -9.45 15.85
N TRP A 123 4.40 -8.14 15.95
CA TRP A 123 4.44 -7.27 14.77
C TRP A 123 5.59 -7.61 13.81
N PHE A 124 6.75 -8.02 14.33
CA PHE A 124 7.86 -8.48 13.49
C PHE A 124 7.49 -9.74 12.70
N ILE A 125 6.92 -10.75 13.36
CA ILE A 125 6.46 -11.99 12.71
C ILE A 125 5.42 -11.69 11.63
N LEU A 126 4.46 -10.79 11.92
CA LEU A 126 3.46 -10.34 10.95
C LEU A 126 4.12 -9.68 9.73
N CYS A 127 5.11 -8.81 9.92
CA CYS A 127 5.83 -8.17 8.81
C CYS A 127 6.60 -9.17 7.95
N VAL A 128 7.29 -10.13 8.57
CA VAL A 128 8.04 -11.16 7.86
C VAL A 128 7.10 -12.03 7.03
N SER A 129 5.98 -12.47 7.62
CA SER A 129 4.96 -13.27 6.92
C SER A 129 4.31 -12.49 5.76
N LEU A 130 3.89 -11.23 5.98
CA LEU A 130 3.32 -10.40 4.92
C LEU A 130 4.34 -10.11 3.81
N GLY A 131 5.58 -9.79 4.18
CA GLY A 131 6.68 -9.58 3.25
C GLY A 131 6.97 -10.82 2.42
N PHE A 132 6.96 -12.00 3.04
CA PHE A 132 7.11 -13.27 2.32
C PHE A 132 5.99 -13.45 1.29
N LEU A 133 4.71 -13.29 1.68
CA LEU A 133 3.58 -13.39 0.76
C LEU A 133 3.70 -12.43 -0.43
N ILE A 134 4.18 -11.21 -0.21
CA ILE A 134 4.46 -10.23 -1.27
C ILE A 134 5.60 -10.69 -2.20
N LEU A 135 6.65 -11.31 -1.65
CA LEU A 135 7.77 -11.80 -2.44
C LEU A 135 7.36 -12.98 -3.35
N THR A 136 6.44 -13.82 -2.88
CA THR A 136 5.95 -14.98 -3.65
C THR A 136 4.92 -14.62 -4.70
N ASN A 137 4.20 -13.50 -4.53
CA ASN A 137 3.34 -12.91 -5.54
C ASN A 137 3.32 -11.38 -5.40
N GLN A 138 4.00 -10.67 -6.32
CA GLN A 138 4.08 -9.21 -6.30
C GLN A 138 2.70 -8.55 -6.36
N HIS A 139 1.70 -9.22 -6.93
CA HIS A 139 0.33 -8.72 -6.98
C HIS A 139 -0.25 -8.41 -5.59
N ARG A 140 0.25 -9.09 -4.54
CA ARG A 140 -0.13 -8.83 -3.14
C ARG A 140 0.45 -7.54 -2.57
N LEU A 141 1.40 -6.89 -3.24
CA LEU A 141 1.99 -5.60 -2.83
C LEU A 141 1.03 -4.42 -3.04
N GLN A 142 -0.23 -4.53 -2.66
CA GLN A 142 -1.19 -3.44 -2.74
C GLN A 142 -0.73 -2.24 -1.86
N ALA A 143 -1.12 -1.02 -2.21
CA ALA A 143 -0.67 0.18 -1.48
C ALA A 143 -1.01 0.15 0.03
N TRP A 144 -2.18 -0.42 0.39
CA TRP A 144 -2.56 -0.63 1.78
C TRP A 144 -1.67 -1.67 2.48
N ALA A 145 -1.27 -2.74 1.77
CA ALA A 145 -0.40 -3.77 2.32
C ALA A 145 1.01 -3.22 2.57
N TRP A 146 1.52 -2.40 1.66
CA TRP A 146 2.76 -1.66 1.84
C TRP A 146 2.71 -0.73 3.06
N GLN A 147 1.62 0.03 3.23
CA GLN A 147 1.45 0.88 4.41
C GLN A 147 1.43 0.07 5.72
N ILE A 148 0.70 -1.05 5.76
CA ILE A 148 0.64 -1.92 6.94
C ILE A 148 2.03 -2.49 7.26
N LEU A 149 2.81 -2.88 6.26
CA LEU A 149 4.17 -3.36 6.44
C LEU A 149 5.05 -2.29 7.09
N LEU A 150 5.01 -1.05 6.60
CA LEU A 150 5.76 0.08 7.19
C LEU A 150 5.32 0.39 8.64
N TYR A 151 4.02 0.28 8.93
CA TYR A 151 3.50 0.47 10.28
C TYR A 151 3.95 -0.66 11.20
N GLY A 152 3.92 -1.90 10.73
CA GLY A 152 4.42 -3.05 11.46
C GLY A 152 5.91 -2.95 11.77
N ILE A 153 6.73 -2.41 10.85
CA ILE A 153 8.13 -2.07 11.13
C ILE A 153 8.22 -1.02 12.25
N CYS A 154 7.37 0.01 12.24
CA CYS A 154 7.34 1.00 13.30
C CYS A 154 6.92 0.43 14.66
N PHE A 155 5.93 -0.48 14.68
CA PHE A 155 5.45 -1.12 15.90
C PHE A 155 6.42 -2.17 16.45
N SER A 156 7.15 -2.87 15.59
CA SER A 156 8.15 -3.87 15.99
C SER A 156 9.47 -3.24 16.43
N ALA A 157 9.91 -2.15 15.78
CA ALA A 157 11.22 -1.56 16.04
C ALA A 157 11.22 -0.59 17.23
N PHE A 158 10.18 0.25 17.36
CA PHE A 158 10.20 1.41 18.26
C PHE A 158 9.34 1.24 19.51
N ARG A 159 9.63 2.04 20.54
CA ARG A 159 8.73 2.26 21.69
C ARG A 159 7.47 3.02 21.23
N PRO A 160 6.32 2.88 21.94
CA PRO A 160 5.04 3.47 21.55
C PRO A 160 5.09 4.93 21.08
N ALA A 161 5.70 5.82 21.88
CA ALA A 161 5.84 7.23 21.54
C ALA A 161 6.66 7.46 20.25
N ASN A 162 7.73 6.69 20.04
CA ASN A 162 8.57 6.77 18.85
C ASN A 162 7.88 6.12 17.63
N SER A 163 7.14 5.02 17.79
CA SER A 163 6.31 4.44 16.73
C SER A 163 5.34 5.47 16.17
N LEU A 164 4.63 6.20 17.04
CA LEU A 164 3.70 7.26 16.62
C LEU A 164 4.41 8.40 15.89
N LYS A 165 5.63 8.78 16.30
CA LYS A 165 6.42 9.80 15.58
C LYS A 165 6.75 9.35 14.16
N TRP A 166 7.20 8.10 13.98
CA TRP A 166 7.55 7.58 12.67
C TRP A 166 6.33 7.30 11.79
N ILE A 167 5.25 6.76 12.35
CA ILE A 167 4.01 6.56 11.61
C ILE A 167 3.46 7.90 11.09
N ARG A 168 3.49 8.97 11.89
CA ARG A 168 3.12 10.32 11.39
C ARG A 168 3.97 10.74 10.19
N ARG A 169 5.27 10.46 10.19
CA ARG A 169 6.17 10.78 9.07
C ARG A 169 5.80 9.99 7.82
N VAL A 170 5.51 8.69 7.97
CA VAL A 170 5.01 7.84 6.87
C VAL A 170 3.67 8.37 6.35
N THR A 171 2.73 8.72 7.22
CA THR A 171 1.45 9.30 6.79
C THR A 171 1.63 10.61 6.04
N ILE A 172 2.51 11.51 6.52
CA ILE A 172 2.84 12.76 5.84
C ILE A 172 3.48 12.49 4.48
N SER A 173 4.40 11.51 4.38
CA SER A 173 5.02 11.17 3.10
C SER A 173 4.03 10.61 2.10
N ILE A 174 3.00 9.88 2.53
CA ILE A 174 1.93 9.42 1.64
C ILE A 174 1.26 10.63 0.97
N TYR A 175 0.82 11.63 1.73
CA TYR A 175 0.24 12.85 1.15
C TYR A 175 1.23 13.59 0.24
N PHE A 176 2.46 13.75 0.70
CA PHE A 176 3.47 14.50 -0.05
C PHE A 176 3.76 13.85 -1.40
N TYR A 177 4.12 12.56 -1.43
CA TYR A 177 4.46 11.89 -2.69
C TYR A 177 3.23 11.58 -3.55
N SER A 178 2.05 11.38 -2.95
CA SER A 178 0.81 11.26 -3.73
C SER A 178 0.42 12.58 -4.43
N ALA A 179 0.71 13.73 -3.82
CA ALA A 179 0.55 15.01 -4.48
C ALA A 179 1.58 15.20 -5.61
N ILE A 180 2.86 15.00 -5.32
CA ILE A 180 3.95 15.20 -6.29
C ILE A 180 3.81 14.29 -7.51
N SER A 181 3.37 13.04 -7.34
CA SER A 181 3.14 12.11 -8.46
C SER A 181 1.97 12.52 -9.37
N LYS A 182 1.01 13.31 -8.88
CA LYS A 182 -0.11 13.88 -9.64
C LYS A 182 0.19 15.23 -10.27
N LEU A 183 1.31 15.88 -9.92
CA LEU A 183 1.83 17.06 -10.61
C LEU A 183 2.49 16.62 -11.93
N ASP A 184 1.65 16.23 -12.88
CA ASP A 184 2.01 15.60 -14.15
C ASP A 184 0.93 15.91 -15.21
N ALA A 185 1.34 16.09 -16.46
CA ALA A 185 0.45 16.42 -17.58
C ALA A 185 -0.59 15.33 -17.86
N SER A 186 -0.20 14.05 -17.73
CA SER A 186 -1.13 12.91 -17.90
C SER A 186 -2.19 12.87 -16.81
N PHE A 187 -1.89 13.32 -15.59
CA PHE A 187 -2.91 13.43 -14.54
C PHE A 187 -3.97 14.47 -14.90
N LEU A 188 -3.54 15.65 -15.36
CA LEU A 188 -4.43 16.73 -15.78
C LEU A 188 -5.34 16.33 -16.95
N GLN A 189 -4.88 15.45 -17.82
CA GLN A 189 -5.61 15.03 -19.03
C GLN A 189 -6.45 13.77 -18.83
N THR A 190 -6.15 12.91 -17.85
CA THR A 190 -6.84 11.62 -17.68
C THR A 190 -7.49 11.44 -16.31
N HIS A 191 -6.78 10.91 -15.30
CA HIS A 191 -7.38 10.50 -14.04
C HIS A 191 -7.94 11.67 -13.24
N GLY A 192 -7.30 12.84 -13.34
CA GLY A 192 -7.81 14.05 -12.73
C GLY A 192 -9.16 14.46 -13.29
N GLN A 193 -9.38 14.30 -14.61
CA GLN A 193 -10.67 14.56 -15.25
C GLN A 193 -11.74 13.58 -14.76
N VAL A 194 -11.41 12.29 -14.63
CA VAL A 194 -12.33 11.28 -14.08
C VAL A 194 -12.75 11.62 -12.64
N LEU A 195 -11.81 12.09 -11.81
CA LEU A 195 -12.12 12.55 -10.45
C LEU A 195 -13.01 13.80 -10.45
N LEU A 196 -12.76 14.74 -11.36
CA LEU A 196 -13.60 15.92 -11.53
C LEU A 196 -15.02 15.52 -11.95
N ASP A 197 -15.15 14.60 -12.91
CA ASP A 197 -16.45 14.10 -13.37
C ASP A 197 -17.21 13.41 -12.23
N GLY A 198 -16.51 12.61 -11.42
CA GLY A 198 -17.08 12.04 -10.19
C GLY A 198 -17.52 13.10 -9.18
N THR A 199 -16.83 14.24 -9.11
CA THR A 199 -17.20 15.38 -8.25
C THR A 199 -18.44 16.10 -8.77
N LEU A 200 -18.50 16.37 -10.07
CA LEU A 200 -19.62 17.05 -10.72
C LEU A 200 -20.91 16.23 -10.62
N LYS A 201 -20.82 14.89 -10.71
CA LYS A 201 -21.96 13.98 -10.51
C LYS A 201 -22.62 14.07 -9.13
N LEU A 202 -21.92 14.57 -8.12
CA LEU A 202 -22.48 14.78 -6.78
C LEU A 202 -23.37 16.03 -6.69
N LEU A 203 -23.31 16.91 -7.69
CA LEU A 203 -24.11 18.13 -7.73
C LEU A 203 -25.45 17.83 -8.41
N PRO A 204 -26.57 18.38 -7.91
CA PRO A 204 -27.89 18.15 -8.49
C PRO A 204 -28.12 18.91 -9.82
N ILE A 205 -27.10 19.63 -10.30
CA ILE A 205 -27.16 20.51 -11.47
C ILE A 205 -26.05 20.11 -12.43
N GLU A 206 -26.37 20.01 -13.71
CA GLU A 206 -25.37 19.83 -14.77
C GLU A 206 -24.58 21.14 -14.94
N ILE A 207 -23.27 21.07 -14.68
CA ILE A 207 -22.36 22.21 -14.86
C ILE A 207 -21.49 21.91 -16.07
N ASP A 208 -21.69 22.67 -17.14
CA ASP A 208 -20.79 22.65 -18.30
C ASP A 208 -19.58 23.55 -18.02
N LEU A 209 -18.41 22.94 -17.97
CA LEU A 209 -17.14 23.63 -17.69
C LEU A 209 -16.28 23.62 -18.94
N SER A 210 -15.78 24.80 -19.32
CA SER A 210 -14.75 24.90 -20.37
C SER A 210 -13.52 24.04 -20.03
N GLU A 211 -12.84 23.54 -21.06
CA GLU A 211 -11.65 22.69 -20.88
C GLU A 211 -10.58 23.36 -20.00
N SER A 212 -10.33 24.65 -20.19
CA SER A 212 -9.38 25.41 -19.36
C SER A 212 -9.79 25.44 -17.88
N MET A 213 -11.07 25.61 -17.58
CA MET A 213 -11.57 25.57 -16.20
C MET A 213 -11.43 24.17 -15.60
N ARG A 214 -11.74 23.11 -16.36
CA ARG A 214 -11.55 21.72 -15.92
C ARG A 214 -10.08 21.48 -15.56
N THR A 215 -9.14 21.86 -16.42
CA THR A 215 -7.71 21.73 -16.17
C THR A 215 -7.26 22.47 -14.91
N VAL A 216 -7.74 23.72 -14.71
CA VAL A 216 -7.42 24.51 -13.50
C VAL A 216 -7.93 23.80 -12.24
N ILE A 217 -9.19 23.36 -12.23
CA ILE A 217 -9.79 22.67 -11.08
C ILE A 217 -9.06 21.36 -10.79
N VAL A 218 -8.77 20.57 -11.82
CA VAL A 218 -8.02 19.31 -11.68
C VAL A 218 -6.62 19.56 -11.11
N GLY A 219 -5.96 20.65 -11.52
CA GLY A 219 -4.68 21.09 -10.96
C GLY A 219 -4.73 21.43 -9.47
N LEU A 220 -5.89 21.78 -8.92
CA LEU A 220 -6.06 22.06 -7.49
C LEU A 220 -6.02 20.79 -6.63
N PHE A 221 -6.42 19.62 -7.16
CA PHE A 221 -6.42 18.36 -6.39
C PHE A 221 -5.05 18.02 -5.76
N PRO A 222 -3.95 17.93 -6.53
CA PRO A 222 -2.63 17.67 -5.94
C PRO A 222 -2.14 18.83 -5.06
N LEU A 223 -2.52 20.08 -5.34
CA LEU A 223 -2.11 21.22 -4.52
C LEU A 223 -2.74 21.18 -3.11
N VAL A 224 -4.00 20.76 -3.01
CA VAL A 224 -4.67 20.55 -1.72
C VAL A 224 -4.00 19.40 -0.94
N GLU A 225 -3.67 18.29 -1.60
CA GLU A 225 -2.94 17.18 -0.97
C GLU A 225 -1.55 17.62 -0.47
N LEU A 226 -0.82 18.41 -1.27
CA LEU A 226 0.48 18.94 -0.89
C LEU A 226 0.37 19.91 0.29
N LEU A 227 -0.64 20.78 0.28
CA LEU A 227 -0.94 21.69 1.39
C LEU A 227 -1.22 20.92 2.68
N ILE A 228 -2.00 19.83 2.62
CA ILE A 228 -2.22 18.94 3.77
C ILE A 228 -0.89 18.43 4.33
N ALA A 229 0.00 17.91 3.47
CA ALA A 229 1.30 17.40 3.89
C ALA A 229 2.13 18.48 4.61
N LEU A 230 2.23 19.67 4.02
CA LEU A 230 2.97 20.81 4.59
C LEU A 230 2.39 21.25 5.93
N LEU A 231 1.05 21.38 6.03
CA LEU A 231 0.39 21.79 7.27
C LEU A 231 0.59 20.76 8.39
N LEU A 232 0.62 19.46 8.07
CA LEU A 232 0.84 18.39 9.05
C LEU A 232 2.28 18.33 9.60
N CYS A 233 3.28 18.75 8.80
CA CYS A 233 4.68 18.83 9.21
C CYS A 233 4.88 19.73 10.44
N PHE A 234 4.29 20.92 10.43
CA PHE A 234 4.51 21.91 11.50
C PHE A 234 3.46 21.81 12.60
N ARG A 235 3.91 21.93 13.86
CA ARG A 235 3.03 21.84 15.03
C ARG A 235 1.93 22.90 15.02
N PHE A 236 2.23 24.13 14.61
CA PHE A 236 1.28 25.24 14.65
C PHE A 236 0.13 25.08 13.65
N SER A 237 0.41 24.51 12.47
CA SER A 237 -0.56 24.33 11.38
C SER A 237 -1.25 22.98 11.37
N ARG A 238 -0.75 22.00 12.15
CA ARG A 238 -1.21 20.61 12.12
C ARG A 238 -2.71 20.42 12.29
N ARG A 239 -3.35 21.23 13.14
CA ARG A 239 -4.81 21.18 13.33
C ARG A 239 -5.58 21.43 12.03
N TRP A 240 -5.07 22.33 11.19
CA TRP A 240 -5.66 22.66 9.89
C TRP A 240 -5.37 21.55 8.88
N GLY A 241 -4.13 21.05 8.84
CA GLY A 241 -3.77 19.90 8.00
C GLY A 241 -4.61 18.65 8.32
N TRP A 242 -4.89 18.38 9.59
CA TRP A 242 -5.77 17.30 10.01
C TRP A 242 -7.21 17.50 9.54
N ARG A 243 -7.80 18.68 9.75
CA ARG A 243 -9.17 18.96 9.28
C ARG A 243 -9.30 18.83 7.76
N LEU A 244 -8.35 19.40 7.02
CA LEU A 244 -8.32 19.29 5.57
C LEU A 244 -8.13 17.85 5.11
N SER A 245 -7.31 17.04 5.79
CA SER A 245 -7.18 15.63 5.43
C SER A 245 -8.46 14.83 5.68
N LEU A 246 -9.23 15.15 6.73
CA LEU A 246 -10.55 14.56 6.93
C LEU A 246 -11.52 14.95 5.81
N MET A 247 -11.56 16.23 5.45
CA MET A 247 -12.40 16.70 4.35
C MET A 247 -12.03 16.02 3.02
N LEU A 248 -10.74 15.89 2.72
CA LEU A 248 -10.25 15.20 1.53
C LEU A 248 -10.73 13.75 1.49
N HIS A 249 -10.50 12.96 2.54
CA HIS A 249 -10.88 11.54 2.52
C HIS A 249 -12.39 11.31 2.54
N PHE A 250 -13.14 12.18 3.22
CA PHE A 250 -14.59 12.14 3.15
C PHE A 250 -15.08 12.45 1.73
N GLY A 251 -14.52 13.48 1.09
CA GLY A 251 -14.77 13.80 -0.31
C GLY A 251 -14.43 12.64 -1.25
N LEU A 252 -13.27 12.00 -1.07
CA LEU A 252 -12.88 10.83 -1.86
C LEU A 252 -13.84 9.65 -1.65
N ILE A 253 -14.37 9.41 -0.45
CA ILE A 253 -15.37 8.36 -0.24
C ILE A 253 -16.67 8.68 -0.99
N LEU A 254 -17.09 9.94 -1.04
CA LEU A 254 -18.28 10.35 -1.80
C LEU A 254 -18.04 10.23 -3.31
N ILE A 255 -16.92 10.77 -3.81
CA ILE A 255 -16.55 10.79 -5.24
C ILE A 255 -16.30 9.38 -5.75
N LEU A 256 -15.52 8.58 -5.03
CA LEU A 256 -15.18 7.22 -5.45
C LEU A 256 -16.28 6.22 -5.10
N GLY A 257 -17.16 6.53 -4.14
CA GLY A 257 -18.20 5.63 -3.69
C GLY A 257 -19.41 5.53 -4.63
N PRO A 258 -20.51 4.92 -4.16
CA PRO A 258 -21.72 4.69 -4.96
C PRO A 258 -22.37 5.95 -5.53
N PHE A 259 -22.12 7.11 -4.92
CA PHE A 259 -22.69 8.39 -5.36
C PHE A 259 -21.93 9.04 -6.53
N GLY A 260 -20.71 8.59 -6.83
CA GLY A 260 -19.88 9.15 -7.91
C GLY A 260 -19.45 8.09 -8.92
N LEU A 261 -18.23 7.58 -8.76
CA LEU A 261 -17.58 6.65 -9.71
C LEU A 261 -17.88 5.18 -9.42
N ASN A 262 -18.51 4.86 -8.28
CA ASN A 262 -18.83 3.49 -7.86
C ASN A 262 -17.63 2.53 -7.91
N HIS A 263 -16.48 2.99 -7.40
CA HIS A 263 -15.27 2.19 -7.27
C HIS A 263 -15.41 1.07 -6.23
N HIS A 264 -14.49 0.12 -6.31
CA HIS A 264 -14.46 -1.06 -5.46
C HIS A 264 -14.25 -0.73 -3.97
N LEU A 265 -14.91 -1.54 -3.14
CA LEU A 265 -14.97 -1.38 -1.68
C LEU A 265 -13.60 -1.34 -0.97
N PRO A 266 -12.57 -2.11 -1.35
CA PRO A 266 -11.22 -1.99 -0.79
C PRO A 266 -10.66 -0.55 -0.77
N VAL A 267 -10.92 0.22 -1.82
CA VAL A 267 -10.48 1.61 -1.95
C VAL A 267 -11.20 2.51 -0.95
N LEU A 268 -12.51 2.31 -0.78
CA LEU A 268 -13.33 3.07 0.17
C LEU A 268 -12.96 2.76 1.62
N VAL A 269 -12.73 1.48 1.93
CA VAL A 269 -12.26 1.03 3.25
C VAL A 269 -10.93 1.69 3.61
N TRP A 270 -10.02 1.78 2.64
CA TRP A 270 -8.72 2.41 2.88
C TRP A 270 -8.82 3.92 3.11
N ASN A 271 -9.71 4.62 2.40
CA ASN A 271 -10.01 6.03 2.68
C ASN A 271 -10.68 6.22 4.06
N ALA A 272 -11.60 5.33 4.44
CA ALA A 272 -12.23 5.36 5.77
C ALA A 272 -11.19 5.12 6.88
N PHE A 273 -10.20 4.25 6.63
CA PHE A 273 -9.08 4.07 7.52
C PHE A 273 -8.27 5.36 7.73
N PHE A 274 -8.00 6.15 6.67
CA PHE A 274 -7.32 7.44 6.84
C PHE A 274 -8.11 8.43 7.70
N LEU A 275 -9.45 8.46 7.64
CA LEU A 275 -10.27 9.31 8.52
C LEU A 275 -10.02 8.99 10.00
N LEU A 276 -10.06 7.70 10.35
CA LEU A 276 -9.88 7.23 11.71
C LEU A 276 -8.41 7.38 12.16
N GLN A 277 -7.47 6.92 11.33
CA GLN A 277 -6.04 7.00 11.59
C GLN A 277 -5.60 8.44 11.82
N ASN A 278 -5.97 9.36 10.94
CA ASN A 278 -5.51 10.75 11.05
C ASN A 278 -6.05 11.42 12.31
N SER A 279 -7.27 11.07 12.70
CA SER A 279 -7.84 11.52 13.98
C SER A 279 -7.04 11.01 15.16
N ILE A 280 -6.64 9.73 15.16
CA ILE A 280 -5.76 9.17 16.19
C ILE A 280 -4.38 9.84 16.20
N LEU A 281 -3.80 10.11 15.02
CA LEU A 281 -2.44 10.61 14.89
C LEU A 281 -2.30 12.11 15.15
N PHE A 282 -3.25 12.93 14.69
CA PHE A 282 -3.08 14.38 14.54
C PHE A 282 -4.11 15.23 15.28
N ALA A 283 -5.21 14.67 15.81
CA ALA A 283 -6.19 15.47 16.56
C ALA A 283 -5.65 15.98 17.91
N SER A 284 -4.73 15.25 18.54
CA SER A 284 -4.15 15.65 19.84
C SER A 284 -2.97 16.60 19.67
N VAL A 285 -3.10 17.82 20.22
CA VAL A 285 -2.11 18.91 20.12
C VAL A 285 -0.90 18.69 21.05
N ASN A 286 -1.03 17.88 22.10
CA ASN A 286 -0.11 17.88 23.25
C ASN A 286 0.86 16.69 23.28
N PHE A 287 1.59 16.42 22.19
CA PHE A 287 2.70 15.47 22.25
C PHE A 287 4.00 16.19 22.63
N GLN A 288 4.28 16.20 23.94
CA GLN A 288 5.59 16.61 24.46
C GLN A 288 6.66 15.59 24.02
N PRO A 289 7.86 16.05 23.62
CA PRO A 289 8.97 15.16 23.38
C PRO A 289 9.30 14.42 24.68
N ASP A 290 9.31 13.09 24.58
CA ASP A 290 9.75 12.22 25.64
C ASP A 290 11.24 12.51 25.92
N ASN A 291 11.50 13.27 27.00
CA ASN A 291 12.84 13.64 27.47
C ASN A 291 13.48 12.53 28.33
N THR A 292 13.01 11.29 28.21
CA THR A 292 13.56 10.16 28.96
C THR A 292 15.00 9.86 28.53
N ARG A 293 15.92 10.39 29.33
CA ARG A 293 17.37 10.16 29.31
C ARG A 293 17.68 8.66 29.39
N ASN A 294 18.67 8.26 28.60
CA ASN A 294 19.57 7.09 28.69
C ASN A 294 19.33 6.07 29.83
N ASP A 295 18.42 5.13 29.60
CA ASP A 295 18.44 3.84 30.33
C ASP A 295 19.16 2.78 29.47
N GLY A 296 20.33 2.34 29.93
CA GLY A 296 21.35 1.60 29.20
C GLY A 296 21.00 0.16 28.81
N HIS A 297 20.25 -0.03 27.72
CA HIS A 297 20.11 -1.34 27.06
C HIS A 297 20.58 -1.31 25.59
N GLN A 298 21.79 -1.81 25.35
CA GLN A 298 22.43 -1.86 24.02
C GLN A 298 21.59 -2.60 22.94
N ASN A 299 20.97 -3.74 23.26
CA ASN A 299 20.18 -4.49 22.26
C ASN A 299 18.95 -3.73 21.75
N LYS A 300 18.32 -2.91 22.60
CA LYS A 300 17.19 -2.05 22.20
C LYS A 300 17.64 -0.99 21.18
N ARG A 301 18.90 -0.55 21.25
CA ARG A 301 19.49 0.43 20.34
C ARG A 301 19.68 -0.13 18.93
N ARG A 302 20.08 -1.41 18.78
CA ARG A 302 20.27 -2.03 17.45
C ARG A 302 18.96 -2.17 16.68
N ARG A 303 17.92 -2.71 17.31
CA ARG A 303 16.60 -2.87 16.66
C ARG A 303 16.00 -1.51 16.26
N GLU A 304 16.03 -0.53 17.16
CA GLU A 304 15.58 0.82 16.82
C GLU A 304 16.40 1.41 15.66
N TYR A 305 17.73 1.24 15.66
CA TYR A 305 18.58 1.74 14.59
C TYR A 305 18.24 1.11 13.23
N MET A 306 18.09 -0.22 13.17
CA MET A 306 17.68 -0.92 11.95
C MET A 306 16.30 -0.47 11.47
N GLY A 307 15.34 -0.31 12.39
CA GLY A 307 14.03 0.24 12.07
C GLY A 307 14.09 1.67 11.52
N ARG A 308 14.98 2.52 12.05
CA ARG A 308 15.19 3.88 11.52
C ARG A 308 15.74 3.83 10.10
N ILE A 309 16.74 2.98 9.83
CA ILE A 309 17.28 2.81 8.47
C ILE A 309 16.16 2.36 7.52
N ALA A 310 15.41 1.33 7.89
CA ALA A 310 14.33 0.80 7.05
C ALA A 310 13.27 1.85 6.73
N ILE A 311 12.80 2.60 7.75
CA ILE A 311 11.79 3.64 7.54
C ILE A 311 12.35 4.84 6.79
N VAL A 312 13.58 5.28 7.06
CA VAL A 312 14.20 6.38 6.29
C VAL A 312 14.36 5.98 4.83
N ALA A 313 14.82 4.76 4.55
CA ALA A 313 14.87 4.23 3.19
C ALA A 313 13.48 4.26 2.53
N ALA A 314 12.43 3.77 3.23
CA ALA A 314 11.06 3.82 2.71
C ALA A 314 10.50 5.24 2.53
N LEU A 315 10.92 6.22 3.32
CA LEU A 315 10.52 7.62 3.19
C LEU A 315 11.23 8.33 2.03
N LEU A 316 12.44 7.89 1.67
CA LEU A 316 13.24 8.45 0.59
C LEU A 316 13.02 7.72 -0.74
N PHE A 317 12.60 6.45 -0.70
CA PHE A 317 12.41 5.62 -1.89
C PHE A 317 11.44 6.24 -2.91
N PRO A 318 10.28 6.82 -2.54
CA PRO A 318 9.41 7.49 -3.49
C PRO A 318 10.07 8.63 -4.28
N ALA A 319 11.11 9.28 -3.74
CA ALA A 319 11.84 10.32 -4.47
C ALA A 319 12.58 9.77 -5.70
N THR A 320 12.84 8.46 -5.76
CA THR A 320 13.48 7.82 -6.91
C THR A 320 12.50 7.49 -8.04
N GLU A 321 11.19 7.75 -7.85
CA GLU A 321 10.17 7.66 -8.90
C GLU A 321 10.50 8.59 -10.09
N TRP A 322 11.17 9.71 -9.83
CA TRP A 322 11.64 10.62 -10.87
C TRP A 322 12.56 9.95 -11.90
N PHE A 323 13.30 8.93 -11.46
CA PHE A 323 14.23 8.14 -12.26
C PHE A 323 13.64 6.79 -12.68
N ASN A 324 12.32 6.57 -12.51
CA ASN A 324 11.64 5.29 -12.75
C ASN A 324 12.24 4.11 -11.94
N LEU A 325 12.83 4.37 -10.78
CA LEU A 325 13.40 3.32 -9.90
C LEU A 325 12.42 2.86 -8.81
N CYS A 326 11.41 3.68 -8.51
CA CYS A 326 10.37 3.37 -7.54
C CYS A 326 9.06 3.12 -8.25
N ASP A 327 8.44 2.00 -7.93
CA ASP A 327 7.13 1.64 -8.43
C ASP A 327 6.04 2.58 -7.91
N VAL A 328 4.94 2.67 -8.66
CA VAL A 328 3.79 3.51 -8.39
C VAL A 328 3.25 3.31 -6.97
N TRP A 329 3.06 2.07 -6.51
CA TRP A 329 2.47 1.81 -5.18
C TRP A 329 3.43 2.12 -4.02
N PRO A 330 4.66 1.57 -3.97
CA PRO A 330 5.68 2.00 -3.01
C PRO A 330 5.98 3.51 -3.03
N GLY A 331 5.83 4.15 -4.19
CA GLY A 331 6.03 5.58 -4.42
C GLY A 331 4.85 6.46 -4.01
N TRP A 332 3.75 5.88 -3.53
CA TRP A 332 2.49 6.57 -3.23
C TRP A 332 1.85 7.28 -4.42
N GLY A 333 2.20 6.87 -5.65
CA GLY A 333 1.71 7.34 -6.94
C GLY A 333 0.27 6.94 -7.27
N LEU A 334 -0.59 6.86 -6.27
CA LEU A 334 -1.97 6.40 -6.44
C LEU A 334 -2.75 7.38 -7.30
N TYR A 335 -3.43 6.85 -8.32
CA TYR A 335 -4.13 7.62 -9.35
C TYR A 335 -3.23 8.49 -10.22
N ALA A 336 -1.90 8.34 -10.16
CA ALA A 336 -1.01 8.93 -11.14
C ALA A 336 -1.16 8.17 -12.46
N SER A 337 -1.45 8.86 -13.57
CA SER A 337 -1.53 8.23 -14.91
C SER A 337 -0.15 7.93 -15.51
N ARG A 338 0.93 8.30 -14.84
CA ARG A 338 2.26 8.40 -15.44
C ARG A 338 2.86 7.04 -15.81
N GLY A 339 2.59 6.01 -15.00
CA GLY A 339 3.16 4.67 -15.15
C GLY A 339 3.09 4.13 -16.58
N ALA A 340 4.07 3.30 -16.94
CA ALA A 340 4.12 2.62 -18.24
C ALA A 340 2.82 1.83 -18.50
N LYS A 341 2.45 1.69 -19.77
CA LYS A 341 1.22 1.00 -20.19
C LYS A 341 1.58 -0.24 -20.99
N VAL A 342 0.93 -1.34 -20.67
CA VAL A 342 1.03 -2.60 -21.40
C VAL A 342 -0.34 -2.92 -21.99
N GLN A 343 -0.36 -3.22 -23.28
CA GLN A 343 -1.54 -3.69 -23.99
C GLN A 343 -1.22 -5.00 -24.68
N LEU A 344 -2.10 -5.99 -24.50
CA LEU A 344 -2.00 -7.28 -25.17
C LEU A 344 -3.20 -7.44 -26.10
N TYR A 345 -2.91 -7.54 -27.39
CA TYR A 345 -3.87 -7.85 -28.43
C TYR A 345 -3.67 -9.29 -28.86
N ILE A 346 -4.76 -10.02 -29.03
CA ILE A 346 -4.78 -11.43 -29.41
C ILE A 346 -5.56 -11.53 -30.71
N GLU A 347 -5.03 -12.25 -31.68
CA GLU A 347 -5.72 -12.47 -32.95
C GLU A 347 -7.08 -13.13 -32.70
N ARG A 348 -8.13 -12.67 -33.41
CA ARG A 348 -9.51 -13.12 -33.15
C ARG A 348 -9.67 -14.63 -33.25
N GLU A 349 -8.99 -15.28 -34.19
CA GLU A 349 -9.03 -16.75 -34.32
C GLU A 349 -8.39 -17.49 -33.16
N ALA A 350 -7.44 -16.87 -32.47
CA ALA A 350 -6.72 -17.44 -31.34
C ALA A 350 -7.55 -17.39 -30.04
N LEU A 351 -8.66 -16.65 -30.00
CA LEU A 351 -9.58 -16.61 -28.86
C LEU A 351 -10.11 -18.00 -28.47
N LYS A 352 -10.27 -18.91 -29.45
CA LYS A 352 -10.71 -20.28 -29.20
C LYS A 352 -9.74 -21.10 -28.33
N ASN A 353 -8.49 -20.64 -28.22
CA ASN A 353 -7.47 -21.27 -27.37
C ASN A 353 -7.48 -20.72 -25.94
N LEU A 354 -8.17 -19.61 -25.68
CA LEU A 354 -8.32 -19.05 -24.34
C LEU A 354 -9.47 -19.72 -23.60
N PRO A 355 -9.33 -19.96 -22.29
CA PRO A 355 -10.45 -20.34 -21.45
C PRO A 355 -11.56 -19.26 -21.48
N PRO A 356 -12.84 -19.63 -21.38
CA PRO A 356 -13.95 -18.68 -21.35
C PRO A 356 -13.78 -17.57 -20.30
N GLU A 357 -13.19 -17.92 -19.15
CA GLU A 357 -12.92 -17.02 -18.03
C GLU A 357 -11.95 -15.89 -18.39
N VAL A 358 -11.02 -16.14 -19.32
CA VAL A 358 -10.07 -15.13 -19.83
C VAL A 358 -10.66 -14.42 -21.05
N ALA A 359 -11.30 -15.16 -21.96
CA ALA A 359 -11.85 -14.64 -23.20
C ALA A 359 -12.92 -13.55 -22.98
N GLN A 360 -13.73 -13.65 -21.90
CA GLN A 360 -14.72 -12.61 -21.53
C GLN A 360 -14.12 -11.23 -21.22
N HIS A 361 -12.80 -11.16 -20.98
CA HIS A 361 -12.08 -9.91 -20.73
C HIS A 361 -11.43 -9.35 -22.00
N CYS A 362 -11.64 -9.99 -23.15
CA CYS A 362 -11.22 -9.50 -24.44
C CYS A 362 -12.31 -8.61 -25.07
N PHE A 363 -11.91 -7.51 -25.70
CA PHE A 363 -12.84 -6.61 -26.40
C PHE A 363 -12.25 -6.15 -27.75
N THR A 364 -13.12 -5.92 -28.71
CA THR A 364 -12.72 -5.43 -30.04
C THR A 364 -12.26 -3.98 -29.96
N THR A 365 -11.28 -3.63 -30.78
CA THR A 365 -10.82 -2.24 -30.92
C THR A 365 -10.88 -1.83 -32.38
N VAL A 366 -11.07 -0.53 -32.63
CA VAL A 366 -11.11 0.01 -34.00
C VAL A 366 -9.72 0.02 -34.64
N VAL A 367 -8.66 0.17 -33.82
CA VAL A 367 -7.28 0.32 -34.28
C VAL A 367 -6.74 -0.98 -34.89
N TYR A 368 -7.08 -2.14 -34.30
CA TYR A 368 -6.66 -3.46 -34.76
C TYR A 368 -7.89 -4.36 -34.96
N PRO A 369 -8.57 -4.29 -36.12
CA PRO A 369 -9.87 -4.95 -36.32
C PRO A 369 -9.79 -6.49 -36.25
N ASP A 370 -8.66 -7.06 -36.64
CA ASP A 370 -8.42 -8.52 -36.61
C ASP A 370 -7.98 -9.04 -35.24
N HIS A 371 -7.80 -8.13 -34.28
CA HIS A 371 -7.40 -8.47 -32.92
C HIS A 371 -8.47 -8.06 -31.91
N VAL A 372 -8.44 -8.74 -30.76
CA VAL A 372 -9.13 -8.32 -29.56
C VAL A 372 -8.11 -7.95 -28.49
N ARG A 373 -8.39 -6.90 -27.74
CA ARG A 373 -7.54 -6.48 -26.62
C ARG A 373 -7.95 -7.21 -25.36
N LEU A 374 -7.01 -7.89 -24.71
CA LEU A 374 -7.19 -8.44 -23.37
C LEU A 374 -6.98 -7.32 -22.33
N ASP A 375 -8.00 -7.02 -21.54
CA ASP A 375 -7.89 -6.07 -20.42
C ASP A 375 -7.27 -6.74 -19.20
N LEU A 376 -5.95 -6.63 -19.05
CA LEU A 376 -5.21 -7.22 -17.93
C LEU A 376 -5.65 -6.70 -16.56
N PHE A 377 -6.15 -5.46 -16.47
CA PHE A 377 -6.62 -4.89 -15.21
C PHE A 377 -8.02 -5.40 -14.86
N ARG A 378 -8.94 -5.41 -15.84
CA ARG A 378 -10.29 -5.95 -15.64
C ARG A 378 -10.25 -7.45 -15.32
N TRP A 379 -9.39 -8.20 -15.99
CA TRP A 379 -9.18 -9.62 -15.69
C TRP A 379 -8.65 -9.82 -14.26
N SER A 380 -7.61 -9.08 -13.87
CA SER A 380 -7.11 -9.09 -12.48
C SER A 380 -8.22 -8.81 -11.47
N PHE A 381 -9.04 -7.79 -11.71
CA PHE A 381 -10.13 -7.44 -10.80
C PHE A 381 -11.19 -8.53 -10.70
N ALA A 382 -11.57 -9.14 -11.82
CA ALA A 382 -12.57 -10.21 -11.84
C ALA A 382 -12.10 -11.45 -11.07
N GLU A 383 -10.81 -11.80 -11.19
CA GLU A 383 -10.24 -13.00 -10.58
C GLU A 383 -9.78 -12.80 -9.13
N THR A 384 -9.24 -11.63 -8.81
CA THR A 384 -8.55 -11.39 -7.53
C THR A 384 -9.26 -10.39 -6.61
N HIS A 385 -10.31 -9.73 -7.11
CA HIS A 385 -10.95 -8.56 -6.50
C HIS A 385 -9.97 -7.41 -6.20
N ALA A 386 -8.80 -7.40 -6.85
CA ALA A 386 -7.77 -6.41 -6.70
C ALA A 386 -7.26 -5.93 -8.07
N PRO A 387 -6.83 -4.66 -8.17
CA PRO A 387 -6.18 -4.16 -9.37
C PRO A 387 -4.88 -4.93 -9.64
N ALA A 388 -4.55 -5.09 -10.92
CA ALA A 388 -3.24 -5.58 -11.32
C ALA A 388 -2.15 -4.65 -10.78
N TYR A 389 -0.98 -5.21 -10.44
CA TYR A 389 0.15 -4.41 -10.01
C TYR A 389 0.57 -3.48 -11.18
N PRO A 390 0.56 -2.14 -11.01
CA PRO A 390 0.56 -1.19 -12.11
C PRO A 390 1.99 -0.88 -12.62
N GLU A 391 2.78 -1.92 -12.85
CA GLU A 391 4.11 -1.81 -13.42
C GLU A 391 4.24 -2.63 -14.70
N ASP A 392 4.96 -2.10 -15.67
CA ASP A 392 5.16 -2.75 -16.96
C ASP A 392 5.81 -4.12 -16.84
N ARG A 393 6.83 -4.30 -16.00
CA ARG A 393 7.48 -5.60 -15.80
C ARG A 393 6.52 -6.67 -15.28
N PHE A 394 5.60 -6.30 -14.40
CA PHE A 394 4.59 -7.22 -13.87
C PHE A 394 3.58 -7.57 -14.96
N LEU A 395 3.03 -6.57 -15.64
CA LEU A 395 2.05 -6.78 -16.72
C LEU A 395 2.66 -7.50 -17.93
N THR A 396 3.95 -7.29 -18.20
CA THR A 396 4.71 -8.03 -19.22
C THR A 396 4.88 -9.49 -18.82
N ALA A 397 5.19 -9.77 -17.55
CA ALA A 397 5.24 -11.14 -17.05
C ALA A 397 3.88 -11.83 -17.12
N VAL A 398 2.78 -11.14 -16.78
CA VAL A 398 1.40 -11.63 -16.95
C VAL A 398 1.10 -11.93 -18.42
N ALA A 399 1.44 -11.01 -19.34
CA ALA A 399 1.25 -11.20 -20.77
C ALA A 399 2.03 -12.42 -21.28
N LEU A 400 3.31 -12.54 -20.93
CA LEU A 400 4.13 -13.69 -21.30
C LEU A 400 3.55 -15.02 -20.78
N ALA A 401 3.17 -15.07 -19.50
CA ALA A 401 2.56 -16.25 -18.90
C ALA A 401 1.26 -16.63 -19.63
N THR A 402 0.44 -15.65 -20.00
CA THR A 402 -0.80 -15.86 -20.75
C THR A 402 -0.51 -16.42 -22.15
N LEU A 403 0.44 -15.83 -22.87
CA LEU A 403 0.83 -16.28 -24.21
C LEU A 403 1.36 -17.73 -24.20
N GLN A 404 2.13 -18.08 -23.17
CA GLN A 404 2.72 -19.40 -23.01
C GLN A 404 1.68 -20.45 -22.58
N ASN A 405 0.87 -20.15 -21.56
CA ASN A 405 -0.10 -21.09 -20.99
C ASN A 405 -1.20 -21.48 -21.97
N TYR A 406 -1.54 -20.60 -22.91
CA TYR A 406 -2.64 -20.82 -23.86
C TYR A 406 -2.19 -21.04 -25.31
N GLY A 407 -0.88 -21.21 -25.55
CA GLY A 407 -0.37 -21.61 -26.87
C GLY A 407 -0.62 -20.58 -27.99
N ILE A 408 -0.62 -19.29 -27.68
CA ILE A 408 -0.88 -18.19 -28.63
C ILE A 408 0.41 -17.41 -28.98
N LYS A 409 1.53 -18.13 -29.02
CA LYS A 409 2.90 -17.59 -29.10
C LYS A 409 3.21 -16.74 -30.34
N ASP A 410 2.47 -16.91 -31.43
CA ASP A 410 2.69 -16.17 -32.70
C ASP A 410 1.41 -15.46 -33.19
N ARG A 411 0.38 -15.39 -32.35
CA ARG A 411 -0.95 -14.85 -32.69
C ARG A 411 -1.34 -13.71 -31.77
N PHE A 412 -0.39 -12.80 -31.57
CA PHE A 412 -0.54 -11.67 -30.67
C PHE A 412 0.16 -10.42 -31.19
N LEU A 413 -0.30 -9.27 -30.69
CA LEU A 413 0.39 -7.99 -30.79
C LEU A 413 0.50 -7.43 -29.37
N TYR A 414 1.71 -7.25 -28.90
CA TYR A 414 1.99 -6.63 -27.61
C TYR A 414 2.48 -5.20 -27.87
N ILE A 415 1.91 -4.24 -27.15
CA ILE A 415 2.31 -2.83 -27.21
C ILE A 415 2.73 -2.39 -25.81
N HIS A 416 3.97 -1.94 -25.69
CA HIS A 416 4.46 -1.25 -24.50
C HIS A 416 4.56 0.24 -24.79
N SER A 417 4.02 1.03 -23.88
CA SER A 417 4.24 2.48 -23.86
C SER A 417 5.04 2.83 -22.61
N SER A 418 6.14 3.55 -22.79
CA SER A 418 6.99 4.02 -21.70
C SER A 418 6.21 4.83 -20.66
N THR A 419 6.83 5.04 -19.50
CA THR A 419 6.38 6.07 -18.54
C THR A 419 6.21 7.39 -19.28
N ALA A 420 5.10 8.09 -19.05
CA ALA A 420 4.87 9.39 -19.66
C ALA A 420 5.92 10.41 -19.20
N HIS A 421 6.34 11.24 -20.15
CA HIS A 421 7.12 12.42 -19.82
C HIS A 421 6.26 13.39 -19.00
N ARG A 422 6.80 13.85 -17.86
CA ARG A 422 6.01 14.53 -16.81
C ARG A 422 5.29 15.80 -17.29
N TRP A 423 5.91 16.52 -18.22
CA TRP A 423 5.44 17.82 -18.67
C TRP A 423 4.66 17.77 -19.97
N THR A 424 4.96 16.82 -20.85
CA THR A 424 4.32 16.72 -22.18
C THR A 424 3.28 15.62 -22.24
N GLY A 425 3.35 14.62 -21.36
CA GLY A 425 2.48 13.43 -21.39
C GLY A 425 2.87 12.42 -22.47
N GLU A 426 3.86 12.72 -23.30
CA GLU A 426 4.33 11.89 -24.41
C GLU A 426 4.94 10.57 -23.91
N ARG A 427 4.84 9.54 -24.76
CA ARG A 427 5.32 8.18 -24.48
C ARG A 427 6.01 7.62 -25.71
N GLU A 428 7.10 6.91 -25.48
CA GLU A 428 7.69 6.06 -26.50
C GLU A 428 6.88 4.76 -26.56
N GLN A 429 6.59 4.30 -27.77
CA GLN A 429 5.85 3.05 -27.99
C GLN A 429 6.69 2.06 -28.76
N ILE A 430 6.65 0.81 -28.30
CA ILE A 430 7.30 -0.32 -28.96
C ILE A 430 6.28 -1.46 -29.10
N GLU A 431 6.33 -2.12 -30.25
CA GLU A 431 5.42 -3.19 -30.61
C GLU A 431 6.19 -4.50 -30.83
N PHE A 432 5.62 -5.59 -30.34
CA PHE A 432 6.14 -6.94 -30.51
C PHE A 432 5.02 -7.88 -30.96
N SER A 433 5.21 -8.52 -32.11
CA SER A 433 4.34 -9.59 -32.63
C SER A 433 5.00 -10.97 -32.58
N ASN A 434 6.19 -11.05 -31.97
CA ASN A 434 7.00 -12.27 -31.89
C ASN A 434 7.41 -12.53 -30.43
N LEU A 435 7.16 -13.76 -29.96
CA LEU A 435 7.42 -14.12 -28.56
C LEU A 435 8.89 -13.98 -28.17
N LYS A 436 9.84 -14.35 -29.05
CA LYS A 436 11.28 -14.25 -28.78
C LYS A 436 11.73 -12.81 -28.60
N ALA A 437 11.17 -11.89 -29.39
CA ALA A 437 11.42 -10.45 -29.24
C ALA A 437 10.86 -9.91 -27.91
N LEU A 438 9.63 -10.28 -27.57
CA LEU A 438 9.01 -9.91 -26.29
C LEU A 438 9.78 -10.47 -25.08
N GLN A 439 10.25 -11.72 -25.16
CA GLN A 439 11.08 -12.33 -24.12
C GLN A 439 12.43 -11.61 -23.97
N ARG A 440 13.06 -11.19 -25.08
CA ARG A 440 14.29 -10.40 -25.04
C ARG A 440 14.03 -9.04 -24.37
N PHE A 441 12.94 -8.36 -24.71
CA PHE A 441 12.52 -7.12 -24.05
C PHE A 441 12.32 -7.34 -22.55
N ALA A 442 11.53 -8.36 -22.19
CA ALA A 442 11.27 -8.72 -20.81
C ALA A 442 12.55 -9.08 -20.03
N SER A 443 13.57 -9.63 -20.70
CA SER A 443 14.83 -10.01 -20.07
C SER A 443 15.64 -8.83 -19.51
N GLY A 444 15.35 -7.61 -19.98
CA GLY A 444 15.94 -6.37 -19.49
C GLY A 444 15.41 -5.90 -18.13
N PHE A 445 14.26 -6.43 -17.68
CA PHE A 445 13.77 -6.15 -16.33
C PHE A 445 14.56 -6.94 -15.28
N LEU A 446 14.94 -6.26 -14.19
CA LEU A 446 15.68 -6.88 -13.08
C LEU A 446 14.81 -7.83 -12.26
N LEU A 447 13.51 -7.54 -12.13
CA LEU A 447 12.54 -8.27 -11.30
C LEU A 447 11.46 -8.95 -12.17
N ASN A 448 10.77 -9.94 -11.60
CA ASN A 448 9.56 -10.59 -12.12
C ASN A 448 9.66 -11.44 -13.41
N THR A 449 10.42 -11.02 -14.40
CA THR A 449 10.45 -11.68 -15.72
C THR A 449 11.44 -12.85 -15.79
N GLN A 450 12.26 -13.04 -14.76
CA GLN A 450 13.27 -14.10 -14.71
C GLN A 450 12.66 -15.52 -14.70
N GLN A 451 11.45 -15.70 -14.16
CA GLN A 451 10.80 -17.02 -14.16
C GLN A 451 10.34 -17.48 -15.54
N VAL A 452 10.05 -16.55 -16.44
CA VAL A 452 9.76 -16.87 -17.84
C VAL A 452 11.04 -17.34 -18.55
N LYS A 453 12.23 -16.89 -18.11
CA LYS A 453 13.51 -17.29 -18.72
C LYS A 453 13.79 -18.79 -18.58
N SER A 454 13.57 -19.37 -17.39
CA SER A 454 13.96 -20.78 -17.13
C SER A 454 13.15 -21.77 -17.94
N GLU A 455 11.84 -21.56 -18.08
CA GLU A 455 10.97 -22.43 -18.90
C GLU A 455 11.27 -22.28 -20.39
N VAL A 456 11.79 -21.13 -20.82
CA VAL A 456 12.16 -20.87 -22.22
C VAL A 456 13.50 -21.51 -22.57
N GLU A 457 14.47 -21.46 -21.66
CA GLU A 457 15.76 -22.14 -21.87
C GLU A 457 15.61 -23.66 -21.93
N GLU A 458 14.66 -24.22 -21.19
CA GLU A 458 14.32 -25.65 -21.24
C GLU A 458 13.65 -26.00 -22.59
N ASN A 459 12.63 -25.24 -23.01
CA ASN A 459 11.95 -25.44 -24.29
C ASN A 459 12.78 -25.10 -25.55
N LEU A 460 13.93 -24.44 -25.41
CA LEU A 460 14.86 -24.16 -26.51
C LEU A 460 16.00 -25.19 -26.60
N ARG A 461 16.16 -26.04 -25.58
CA ARG A 461 17.13 -27.14 -25.57
C ARG A 461 16.54 -28.43 -26.15
N ASP A 462 15.22 -28.55 -26.10
CA ASP A 462 14.42 -29.57 -26.80
C ASP A 462 14.01 -29.07 -28.20
#